data_AF-A0A960AWA0-F1
#
_entry.id   AF-A0A960AWA0-F1
#
_cell.length_a   1.000
_cell.length_b   1.000
_cell.length_c   1.000
_cell.angle_alpha   90.00
_cell.angle_beta   90.00
_cell.angle_gamma   90.00
#
_symmetry.space_group_name_H-M   'P 1'
#
loop_
_entity.id
_entity.type
_entity.pdbx_description
1 polymer ?
#
loop_
_entity_poly.entity_id
_entity_poly.type
_entity_poly.pdbx_seq_one_letter_code
_entity_poly.pdbx_strand_id
1 'polypeptide(L)'
;MKVSPARRAAYDVLHEVGAQGAYANLTLSQVLSGSDLSRADRGLATDLVYTTLRRQLTLDAVLDTVVTRPLDDVDPRVLDVLRMAVAEHMYLDKPAHAVVDSAVNLAQSVGAGSARGFTNAILRKITARSAEQLLAAATKRMSGDAELAVRYSHPEWIIRAFRDVLGPAELTALLE
;
A
#
# COMPACT_ATOMS: atom_id res chain seq x y z
N MET A 1 -2.00 11.10 21.08
CA MET A 1 -0.89 10.73 20.17
C MET A 1 -1.04 11.54 18.89
N LYS A 2 0.04 12.09 18.35
CA LYS A 2 0.02 12.98 17.19
C LYS A 2 0.18 12.16 15.91
N VAL A 3 -0.77 12.30 14.98
CA VAL A 3 -0.68 11.70 13.65
C VAL A 3 0.48 12.34 12.90
N SER A 4 1.28 11.54 12.20
CA SER A 4 2.36 12.05 11.35
C SER A 4 1.77 12.92 10.23
N PRO A 5 2.21 14.18 10.09
CA PRO A 5 1.73 15.06 9.02
C PRO A 5 1.96 14.48 7.62
N ALA A 6 3.11 13.82 7.39
CA ALA A 6 3.41 13.13 6.14
C ALA A 6 2.41 12.01 5.82
N ARG A 7 2.12 11.14 6.80
CA ARG A 7 1.15 10.05 6.62
C ARG A 7 -0.27 10.57 6.43
N ARG A 8 -0.64 11.66 7.10
CA ARG A 8 -1.94 12.30 6.88
C ARG A 8 -2.06 12.83 5.44
N ALA A 9 -1.05 13.57 4.97
CA ALA A 9 -1.05 14.08 3.61
C ALA A 9 -1.08 12.95 2.55
N ALA A 10 -0.31 11.87 2.76
CA ALA A 10 -0.34 10.71 1.88
C ALA A 10 -1.71 10.03 1.85
N TYR A 11 -2.36 9.89 3.01
CA TYR A 11 -3.72 9.38 3.11
C TYR A 11 -4.72 10.25 2.34
N ASP A 12 -4.69 11.57 2.54
CA ASP A 12 -5.62 12.49 1.89
C ASP A 12 -5.51 12.37 0.35
N VAL A 13 -4.28 12.27 -0.18
CA VAL A 13 -4.03 12.04 -1.62
C VAL A 13 -4.57 10.69 -2.08
N LEU A 14 -4.23 9.59 -1.39
CA LEU A 14 -4.65 8.24 -1.79
C LEU A 14 -6.17 8.10 -1.77
N HIS A 15 -6.81 8.64 -0.75
CA HIS A 15 -8.25 8.59 -0.60
C HIS A 15 -8.96 9.38 -1.71
N GLU A 16 -8.44 10.55 -2.07
CA GLU A 16 -8.98 11.36 -3.17
C GLU A 16 -8.79 10.70 -4.54
N VAL A 17 -7.60 10.13 -4.80
CA VAL A 17 -7.32 9.37 -6.04
C VAL A 17 -8.26 8.17 -6.17
N GLY A 18 -8.44 7.40 -5.11
CA GLY A 18 -9.31 6.21 -5.09
C GLY A 18 -10.79 6.56 -5.23
N ALA A 19 -11.26 7.63 -4.58
CA ALA A 19 -12.67 8.02 -4.59
C ALA A 19 -13.10 8.79 -5.85
N GLN A 20 -12.21 9.59 -6.45
CA GLN A 20 -12.57 10.56 -7.50
C GLN A 20 -11.90 10.29 -8.84
N GLY A 21 -11.05 9.25 -8.95
CA GLY A 21 -10.28 8.98 -10.17
C GLY A 21 -9.29 10.10 -10.50
N ALA A 22 -8.88 10.88 -9.49
CA ALA A 22 -7.99 12.00 -9.67
C ALA A 22 -6.57 11.53 -10.07
N TYR A 23 -5.86 12.36 -10.83
CA TYR A 23 -4.48 12.06 -11.22
C TYR A 23 -3.55 12.23 -10.02
N ALA A 24 -2.93 11.15 -9.58
CA ALA A 24 -2.11 11.11 -8.37
C ALA A 24 -1.02 12.20 -8.31
N ASN A 25 -0.37 12.52 -9.43
CA ASN A 25 0.65 13.56 -9.51
C ASN A 25 0.08 14.97 -9.30
N LEU A 26 -1.14 15.23 -9.79
CA LEU A 26 -1.80 16.53 -9.61
C LEU A 26 -2.30 16.69 -8.17
N THR A 27 -3.00 15.67 -7.66
CA THR A 27 -3.51 15.65 -6.29
C THR A 27 -2.37 15.74 -5.26
N LEU A 28 -1.29 14.98 -5.45
CA LEU A 28 -0.11 15.07 -4.59
C LEU A 28 0.48 16.48 -4.61
N SER A 29 0.67 17.06 -5.79
CA SER A 29 1.22 18.40 -5.94
C SER A 29 0.36 19.46 -5.24
N GLN A 30 -0.97 19.36 -5.37
CA GLN A 30 -1.94 20.23 -4.71
C GLN A 30 -1.87 20.10 -3.17
N VAL A 31 -1.98 18.88 -2.63
CA VAL A 31 -1.92 18.62 -1.18
C VAL A 31 -0.58 19.08 -0.59
N LEU A 32 0.53 18.78 -1.27
CA LEU A 32 1.84 19.22 -0.80
C LEU A 32 1.96 20.74 -0.85
N SER A 33 1.54 21.41 -1.93
CA SER A 33 1.66 22.87 -2.03
C SER A 33 0.87 23.64 -0.97
N GLY A 34 -0.30 23.13 -0.56
CA GLY A 34 -1.16 23.74 0.44
C GLY A 34 -0.83 23.38 1.90
N SER A 35 0.27 22.66 2.16
CA SER A 35 0.61 22.16 3.49
C SER A 35 1.89 22.80 4.06
N ASP A 36 1.96 22.94 5.38
CA ASP A 36 3.17 23.41 6.09
C ASP A 36 4.16 22.26 6.38
N LEU A 37 4.21 21.25 5.50
CA LEU A 37 5.09 20.10 5.68
C LEU A 37 6.57 20.47 5.50
N SER A 38 7.40 19.92 6.38
CA SER A 38 8.85 19.97 6.22
C SER A 38 9.30 19.27 4.93
N ARG A 39 10.51 19.55 4.45
CA ARG A 39 11.07 18.87 3.27
C ARG A 39 11.12 17.35 3.45
N ALA A 40 11.46 16.89 4.65
CA ALA A 40 11.51 15.47 4.98
C ALA A 40 10.10 14.84 4.96
N ASP A 41 9.10 15.52 5.51
CA ASP A 41 7.72 15.04 5.50
C ASP A 41 7.13 14.99 4.09
N ARG A 42 7.48 15.96 3.22
CA ARG A 42 7.10 15.96 1.81
C ARG A 42 7.69 14.76 1.06
N GLY A 43 8.96 14.45 1.30
CA GLY A 43 9.61 13.26 0.77
C GLY A 43 8.89 11.98 1.21
N LEU A 44 8.65 11.83 2.51
CA LEU A 44 7.95 10.67 3.04
C LEU A 44 6.52 10.54 2.50
N ALA A 45 5.76 11.63 2.40
CA ALA A 45 4.42 11.61 1.83
C ALA A 45 4.43 11.19 0.36
N THR A 46 5.41 11.67 -0.41
CA THR A 46 5.61 11.32 -1.82
C THR A 46 5.92 9.84 -1.99
N ASP A 47 6.88 9.33 -1.23
CA ASP A 47 7.28 7.91 -1.26
C ASP A 47 6.11 7.01 -0.89
N LEU A 48 5.34 7.37 0.14
CA LEU A 48 4.14 6.66 0.56
C LEU A 48 3.09 6.58 -0.54
N VAL A 49 2.74 7.71 -1.15
CA VAL A 49 1.73 7.76 -2.22
C VAL A 49 2.16 6.90 -3.40
N TYR A 50 3.37 7.12 -3.92
CA TYR A 50 3.82 6.39 -5.10
C TYR A 50 4.04 4.91 -4.83
N THR A 51 4.58 4.54 -3.66
CA THR A 51 4.77 3.13 -3.30
C THR A 51 3.41 2.43 -3.16
N THR A 52 2.46 3.07 -2.48
CA THR A 52 1.13 2.48 -2.25
C THR A 52 0.39 2.26 -3.57
N LEU A 53 0.38 3.25 -4.47
CA LEU A 53 -0.26 3.12 -5.78
C LEU A 53 0.46 2.11 -6.68
N ARG A 54 1.80 2.18 -6.76
CA ARG A 54 2.59 1.29 -7.62
C ARG A 54 2.46 -0.18 -7.20
N ARG A 55 2.38 -0.44 -5.90
CA ARG A 55 2.33 -1.80 -5.33
C ARG A 55 0.92 -2.24 -4.94
N GLN A 56 -0.13 -1.51 -5.31
CA GLN A 56 -1.49 -1.75 -4.81
C GLN A 56 -1.95 -3.20 -4.98
N LEU A 57 -1.69 -3.82 -6.14
CA LEU A 57 -2.06 -5.21 -6.39
C LEU A 57 -1.34 -6.19 -5.45
N THR A 58 -0.05 -5.95 -5.19
CA THR A 58 0.73 -6.72 -4.20
C THR A 58 0.19 -6.51 -2.79
N LEU A 59 -0.07 -5.25 -2.41
CA LEU A 59 -0.53 -4.89 -1.07
C LEU A 59 -1.91 -5.50 -0.76
N ASP A 60 -2.82 -5.47 -1.73
CA ASP A 60 -4.16 -6.06 -1.61
C ASP A 60 -4.06 -7.58 -1.46
N ALA A 61 -3.27 -8.25 -2.31
CA ALA A 61 -3.05 -9.69 -2.19
C ALA A 61 -2.42 -10.09 -0.84
N VAL A 62 -1.55 -9.24 -0.28
CA VAL A 62 -0.98 -9.44 1.06
C VAL A 62 -2.03 -9.26 2.15
N LEU A 63 -2.90 -8.25 2.04
CA LEU A 63 -4.00 -8.03 2.99
C LEU A 63 -5.01 -9.18 2.96
N ASP A 64 -5.31 -9.74 1.79
CA ASP A 64 -6.17 -10.93 1.63
C ASP A 64 -5.63 -12.18 2.35
N THR A 65 -4.34 -12.22 2.68
CA THR A 65 -3.79 -13.34 3.48
C THR A 65 -4.21 -13.30 4.95
N VAL A 66 -4.71 -12.16 5.45
CA VAL A 66 -4.98 -11.92 6.88
C VAL A 66 -6.37 -11.39 7.17
N VAL A 67 -6.98 -10.66 6.22
CA VAL A 67 -8.35 -10.16 6.33
C VAL A 67 -9.30 -11.29 5.92
N THR A 68 -10.26 -11.60 6.79
CA THR A 68 -11.17 -12.75 6.61
C THR A 68 -12.41 -12.44 5.77
N ARG A 69 -12.66 -11.16 5.50
CA ARG A 69 -13.75 -10.66 4.65
C ARG A 69 -13.16 -10.12 3.34
N PRO A 70 -13.93 -10.04 2.25
CA PRO A 70 -13.51 -9.31 1.06
C PRO A 70 -13.02 -7.90 1.41
N LEU A 71 -11.94 -7.43 0.77
CA LEU A 71 -11.42 -6.08 1.02
C LEU A 71 -12.44 -5.00 0.64
N ASP A 72 -13.31 -5.28 -0.34
CA ASP A 72 -14.39 -4.37 -0.74
C ASP A 72 -15.46 -4.17 0.36
N ASP A 73 -15.53 -5.09 1.34
CA ASP A 73 -16.40 -4.96 2.52
C ASP A 73 -15.70 -4.22 3.68
N VAL A 74 -14.44 -3.83 3.51
CA VAL A 74 -13.69 -3.02 4.49
C VAL A 74 -13.96 -1.54 4.19
N ASP A 75 -14.20 -0.74 5.24
CA ASP A 75 -14.34 0.71 5.11
C ASP A 75 -13.16 1.27 4.29
N PRO A 76 -13.41 1.97 3.16
CA PRO A 76 -12.34 2.44 2.26
C PRO A 76 -11.27 3.23 2.99
N ARG A 77 -11.64 4.02 4.00
CA ARG A 77 -10.70 4.81 4.81
C ARG A 77 -9.75 3.92 5.59
N VAL A 78 -10.25 2.79 6.09
CA VAL A 78 -9.44 1.79 6.80
C VAL A 78 -8.55 1.03 5.82
N LEU A 79 -9.08 0.68 4.65
CA LEU A 79 -8.32 -0.03 3.62
C LEU A 79 -7.13 0.80 3.13
N ASP A 80 -7.31 2.10 2.89
CA ASP A 80 -6.21 3.01 2.52
C ASP A 80 -5.12 3.05 3.59
N VAL A 81 -5.52 3.15 4.87
CA VAL A 81 -4.58 3.10 6.01
C VAL A 81 -3.83 1.77 6.07
N LEU A 82 -4.52 0.66 5.84
CA LEU A 82 -3.91 -0.67 5.82
C LEU A 82 -2.92 -0.80 4.66
N ARG A 83 -3.29 -0.40 3.44
CA ARG A 83 -2.41 -0.41 2.26
C ARG A 83 -1.14 0.40 2.52
N MET A 84 -1.28 1.62 3.03
CA MET A 84 -0.12 2.45 3.40
C MET A 84 0.78 1.77 4.43
N ALA A 85 0.21 1.18 5.47
CA ALA A 85 0.98 0.53 6.52
C ALA A 85 1.73 -0.73 6.01
N VAL A 86 1.09 -1.52 5.14
CA VAL A 86 1.77 -2.65 4.47
C VAL A 86 2.88 -2.14 3.56
N ALA A 87 2.68 -1.03 2.84
CA ALA A 87 3.69 -0.42 2.00
C ALA A 87 4.91 0.06 2.82
N GLU A 88 4.68 0.71 3.96
CA GLU A 88 5.74 1.13 4.88
C GLU A 88 6.57 -0.05 5.38
N HIS A 89 5.89 -1.13 5.76
CA HIS A 89 6.53 -2.33 6.29
C HIS A 89 7.34 -3.08 5.23
N MET A 90 6.81 -3.20 4.01
CA MET A 90 7.43 -4.00 2.95
C MET A 90 8.51 -3.26 2.16
N TYR A 91 8.38 -1.94 1.98
CA TYR A 91 9.18 -1.21 0.98
C TYR A 91 9.90 0.02 1.53
N LEU A 92 9.53 0.53 2.72
CA LEU A 92 10.12 1.77 3.26
C LEU A 92 10.94 1.57 4.56
N ASP A 93 11.24 0.30 4.88
CA ASP A 93 12.07 -0.13 6.01
C ASP A 93 11.70 0.55 7.34
N LYS A 94 10.39 0.65 7.61
CA LYS A 94 9.90 1.26 8.85
C LYS A 94 9.77 0.22 9.96
N PRO A 95 10.21 0.53 11.20
CA PRO A 95 10.06 -0.39 12.32
C PRO A 95 8.59 -0.79 12.55
N ALA A 96 8.35 -2.08 12.74
CA ALA A 96 7.01 -2.66 12.91
C ALA A 96 6.13 -1.89 13.93
N HIS A 97 6.67 -1.55 15.10
CA HIS A 97 5.92 -0.81 16.11
C HIS A 97 5.51 0.59 15.65
N ALA A 98 6.36 1.28 14.88
CA ALA A 98 6.10 2.61 14.37
C ALA A 98 5.02 2.57 13.27
N VAL A 99 5.05 1.55 12.40
CA VAL A 99 4.01 1.30 11.39
C VAL A 99 2.66 1.08 12.05
N VAL A 100 2.59 0.15 13.01
CA VAL A 100 1.33 -0.21 13.68
C VAL A 100 0.74 0.98 14.44
N ASP A 101 1.53 1.67 15.27
CA ASP A 101 1.04 2.80 16.07
C ASP A 101 0.59 3.96 15.17
N SER A 102 1.39 4.30 14.15
CA SER A 102 1.05 5.37 13.21
C SER A 102 -0.24 5.09 12.46
N ALA A 103 -0.42 3.86 11.97
CA ALA A 103 -1.62 3.46 11.23
C ALA A 103 -2.87 3.45 12.12
N VAL A 104 -2.77 2.97 13.36
CA VAL A 104 -3.88 3.00 14.32
C VAL A 104 -4.30 4.44 14.65
N ASN A 105 -3.33 5.33 14.87
CA ASN A 105 -3.60 6.74 15.13
C ASN A 105 -4.17 7.44 13.89
N LEU A 106 -3.69 7.10 12.69
CA LEU A 106 -4.20 7.63 11.43
C LEU A 106 -5.66 7.20 11.19
N ALA A 107 -5.98 5.91 11.34
CA ALA A 107 -7.34 5.39 11.24
C ALA A 107 -8.33 6.13 12.17
N GLN A 108 -7.91 6.44 13.39
CA GLN A 108 -8.71 7.24 14.31
C GLN A 108 -8.93 8.67 13.79
N SER A 109 -7.90 9.30 13.24
CA SER A 109 -7.95 10.68 12.78
C SER A 109 -8.79 10.91 11.52
N VAL A 110 -9.03 9.86 10.73
CA VAL A 110 -9.82 9.90 9.49
C VAL A 110 -11.29 9.48 9.73
N GLY A 111 -11.71 9.45 11.01
CA GLY A 111 -13.09 9.11 11.39
C GLY A 111 -13.40 7.61 11.38
N ALA A 112 -12.38 6.74 11.32
CA ALA A 112 -12.53 5.28 11.40
C ALA A 112 -12.09 4.72 12.75
N GLY A 113 -12.33 5.46 13.84
CA GLY A 113 -11.89 5.09 15.20
C GLY A 113 -12.45 3.76 15.71
N SER A 114 -13.64 3.34 15.27
CA SER A 114 -14.22 2.02 15.58
C SER A 114 -13.39 0.86 15.03
N ALA A 115 -12.62 1.10 13.96
CA ALA A 115 -11.76 0.10 13.34
C ALA A 115 -10.39 -0.04 14.03
N ARG A 116 -10.08 0.74 15.08
CA ARG A 116 -8.79 0.70 15.80
C ARG A 116 -8.34 -0.71 16.16
N GLY A 117 -9.24 -1.51 16.75
CA GLY A 117 -8.94 -2.89 17.15
C GLY A 117 -8.64 -3.78 15.94
N PHE A 118 -9.43 -3.62 14.87
CA PHE A 118 -9.26 -4.34 13.61
C PHE A 118 -7.93 -3.99 12.93
N THR A 119 -7.63 -2.69 12.74
CA THR A 119 -6.38 -2.20 12.16
C THR A 119 -5.17 -2.73 12.92
N ASN A 120 -5.16 -2.62 14.25
CA ASN A 120 -4.06 -3.13 15.08
C ASN A 120 -3.91 -4.66 14.95
N ALA A 121 -5.00 -5.41 14.95
CA ALA A 121 -4.96 -6.87 14.85
C ALA A 121 -4.41 -7.34 13.49
N ILE A 122 -4.83 -6.71 12.39
CA ILE A 122 -4.34 -7.01 11.04
C ILE A 122 -2.85 -6.67 10.92
N LEU A 123 -2.46 -5.45 11.31
CA LEU A 123 -1.08 -5.01 11.14
C LEU A 123 -0.10 -5.80 12.01
N ARG A 124 -0.50 -6.22 13.22
CA ARG A 124 0.35 -7.13 14.02
C ARG A 124 0.64 -8.46 13.32
N LYS A 125 -0.31 -9.01 12.55
CA LYS A 125 -0.10 -10.24 11.76
C LYS A 125 0.78 -9.99 10.54
N ILE A 126 0.67 -8.81 9.93
CA ILE A 126 1.52 -8.40 8.80
C ILE A 126 2.96 -8.19 9.28
N THR A 127 3.16 -7.31 10.26
CA THR A 127 4.49 -6.85 10.67
C THR A 127 5.29 -7.90 11.43
N ALA A 128 4.69 -9.04 11.76
CA ALA A 128 5.38 -10.21 12.32
C ALA A 128 6.10 -11.06 11.27
N ARG A 129 5.96 -10.72 9.98
CA ARG A 129 6.56 -11.43 8.83
C ARG A 129 7.44 -10.48 8.03
N SER A 130 8.51 -10.99 7.42
CA SER A 130 9.31 -10.22 6.47
C SER A 130 8.55 -9.96 5.16
N ALA A 131 9.04 -9.02 4.35
CA ALA A 131 8.44 -8.74 3.04
C ALA A 131 8.41 -9.99 2.14
N GLU A 132 9.48 -10.79 2.16
CA GLU A 132 9.59 -12.03 1.40
C GLU A 132 8.56 -13.08 1.87
N GLN A 133 8.36 -13.20 3.19
CA GLN A 133 7.38 -14.11 3.76
C GLN A 133 5.94 -13.69 3.43
N LEU A 134 5.66 -12.38 3.44
CA LEU A 134 4.35 -11.84 3.06
C LEU A 134 4.05 -12.12 1.58
N LEU A 135 5.02 -11.83 0.71
CA LEU A 135 4.90 -12.06 -0.72
C LEU A 135 4.74 -13.55 -1.06
N ALA A 136 5.53 -14.42 -0.42
CA ALA A 136 5.39 -15.87 -0.58
C ALA A 136 4.02 -16.37 -0.11
N ALA A 137 3.46 -15.81 0.97
CA ALA A 137 2.12 -16.15 1.42
C ALA A 137 1.03 -15.70 0.42
N ALA A 138 1.15 -14.47 -0.11
CA ALA A 138 0.20 -13.91 -1.07
C ALA A 138 0.18 -14.69 -2.40
N THR A 139 1.32 -15.23 -2.81
CA THR A 139 1.50 -15.94 -4.09
C THR A 139 1.43 -17.46 -3.99
N LYS A 140 1.28 -18.03 -2.79
CA LYS A 140 1.41 -19.48 -2.51
C LYS A 140 0.62 -20.42 -3.42
N ARG A 141 -0.55 -19.98 -3.91
CA ARG A 141 -1.47 -20.79 -4.75
C ARG A 141 -1.54 -20.27 -6.19
N MET A 142 -0.65 -19.38 -6.58
CA MET A 142 -0.59 -18.77 -7.90
C MET A 142 0.56 -19.39 -8.69
N SER A 143 0.49 -19.25 -10.02
CA SER A 143 1.57 -19.63 -10.92
C SER A 143 1.47 -18.82 -12.20
N GLY A 144 2.56 -18.77 -12.99
CA GLY A 144 2.59 -18.08 -14.27
C GLY A 144 2.28 -16.58 -14.14
N ASP A 145 1.46 -16.05 -15.05
CA ASP A 145 1.14 -14.61 -15.10
C ASP A 145 0.46 -14.11 -13.82
N ALA A 146 -0.38 -14.92 -13.19
CA ALA A 146 -1.08 -14.54 -11.96
C ALA A 146 -0.12 -14.34 -10.78
N GLU A 147 0.91 -15.17 -10.66
CA GLU A 147 1.96 -14.98 -9.65
C GLU A 147 2.77 -13.72 -9.94
N LEU A 148 3.21 -13.54 -11.19
CA LEU A 148 3.97 -12.36 -11.61
C LEU A 148 3.18 -11.07 -11.40
N ALA A 149 1.86 -11.12 -11.60
CA ALA A 149 0.97 -9.97 -11.42
C ALA A 149 1.03 -9.46 -9.99
N VAL A 150 0.86 -10.35 -9.02
CA VAL A 150 0.96 -10.00 -7.60
C VAL A 150 2.39 -9.63 -7.22
N ARG A 151 3.40 -10.35 -7.71
CA ARG A 151 4.81 -10.12 -7.33
C ARG A 151 5.31 -8.75 -7.74
N TYR A 152 4.97 -8.32 -8.94
CA TYR A 152 5.48 -7.09 -9.52
C TYR A 152 4.45 -5.96 -9.57
N SER A 153 3.20 -6.24 -9.17
CA SER A 153 2.09 -5.29 -9.18
C SER A 153 1.74 -4.77 -10.58
N HIS A 154 1.72 -5.69 -11.55
CA HIS A 154 1.24 -5.43 -12.91
C HIS A 154 0.00 -6.27 -13.19
N PRO A 155 -1.02 -5.75 -13.89
CA PRO A 155 -2.15 -6.58 -14.30
C PRO A 155 -1.67 -7.68 -15.26
N GLU A 156 -2.31 -8.85 -15.19
CA GLU A 156 -1.90 -10.03 -15.98
C GLU A 156 -1.81 -9.75 -17.48
N TRP A 157 -2.68 -8.88 -18.01
CA TRP A 157 -2.65 -8.54 -19.43
C TRP A 157 -1.37 -7.81 -19.85
N ILE A 158 -0.78 -6.99 -18.96
CA ILE A 158 0.52 -6.32 -19.22
C ILE A 158 1.63 -7.35 -19.23
N ILE A 159 1.62 -8.27 -18.26
CA ILE A 159 2.63 -9.33 -18.18
C ILE A 159 2.58 -10.21 -19.42
N ARG A 160 1.37 -10.58 -19.86
CA ARG A 160 1.18 -11.34 -21.10
C ARG A 160 1.71 -10.58 -22.31
N ALA A 161 1.37 -9.30 -22.45
CA ALA A 161 1.84 -8.47 -23.56
C ALA A 161 3.37 -8.37 -23.62
N PHE A 162 4.05 -8.27 -22.46
CA PHE A 162 5.51 -8.28 -22.41
C PHE A 162 6.11 -9.66 -22.68
N ARG A 163 5.49 -10.72 -22.18
CA ARG A 163 5.92 -12.11 -22.44
C ARG A 163 5.87 -12.45 -23.93
N ASP A 164 4.93 -11.89 -24.67
CA ASP A 164 4.80 -12.13 -26.12
C ASP A 164 5.96 -11.54 -26.93
N VAL A 165 6.72 -10.59 -26.37
CA VAL A 165 7.81 -9.88 -27.06
C VAL A 165 9.18 -10.04 -26.41
N LEU A 166 9.27 -10.53 -25.17
CA LEU A 166 10.51 -10.65 -24.39
C LEU A 166 10.83 -12.11 -24.03
N GLY A 167 12.12 -12.42 -23.91
CA GLY A 167 12.58 -13.65 -23.28
C GLY A 167 12.32 -13.66 -21.76
N PRO A 168 12.33 -14.83 -21.08
CA PRO A 168 12.03 -14.92 -19.65
C PRO A 168 12.90 -14.04 -18.74
N ALA A 169 14.20 -13.92 -19.05
CA ALA A 169 15.13 -13.09 -18.27
C ALA A 169 14.85 -11.59 -18.44
N GLU A 170 14.58 -11.16 -19.68
CA GLU A 170 14.24 -9.77 -20.00
C GLU A 170 12.90 -9.36 -19.40
N LEU A 171 11.90 -10.27 -19.44
CA LEU A 171 10.62 -10.06 -18.78
C LEU A 171 10.79 -9.86 -17.27
N THR A 172 11.58 -10.71 -16.62
CA THR A 172 11.81 -10.60 -15.17
C THR A 172 12.50 -9.27 -14.82
N ALA A 173 13.55 -8.90 -15.57
CA ALA A 173 14.25 -7.64 -15.35
C ALA A 173 13.38 -6.39 -15.61
N LEU A 174 12.42 -6.48 -16.54
CA LEU A 174 11.51 -5.37 -16.84
C LEU A 174 10.43 -5.17 -15.75
N LEU A 175 10.05 -6.24 -15.04
CA LEU A 175 9.01 -6.18 -14.02
C LEU A 175 9.52 -5.73 -12.63
N GLU A 176 10.83 -5.77 -12.39
CA GLU A 176 11.47 -5.35 -11.12
C GLU A 176 11.41 -3.83 -10.87
#